data_AF-A0A2L0UC83-F1
#
_entry.id   AF-A0A2L0UC83-F1
#
_cell.length_a   1.000
_cell.length_b   1.000
_cell.length_c   1.000
_cell.angle_alpha   90.00
_cell.angle_beta   90.00
_cell.angle_gamma   90.00
#
_symmetry.space_group_name_H-M   'P 1'
#
loop_
_entity.id
_entity.type
_entity.pdbx_description
1 polymer ?
#
loop_
_entity_poly.entity_id
_entity_poly.type
_entity_poly.pdbx_seq_one_letter_code
_entity_poly.pdbx_strand_id
1 'polypeptide(L)'
;MALLDKLPSRILTVRGWGFVATAVVALLAAQVLGRRDLLYVGVLLLALPLASIVVLRLVKPRFTVSRRFQPQSMEIGSTTTVTLSLAATVAGGASIAMEELLPARFGQAPRFTYPSRNPTREGTSVYEYRLRSASRGVYPIGPVTAEFTDPFGLGKSRHVLGGADDLVVTPAPLELLGTTLAGSRGSDGMAATRRQANPSDDDVMTREYRHGDSLRRVHWAATARHNELMVRQEESVTTPQATLLLDQRHSSFGTGFSTVFDGVAGNGLSTSPTFEWAVTAAMSVSAHLLERNYALRFLDHQGAPALLHSRSAPFPTDEEHQGPGAVAGIAEGLAALELAPEAGRRQQLEERAGSSVVRAGEAARNAARRIRRSAPEAPQHAQHSAFGDDLLDKLAATRHRGPLVAVLGVITIEEARALASASDYGSASYAIIASERPADAQRQLAILRDAGWHATAASPAAQLPTVWAGLGTADGPAPAGTSPTATRPPAPHRSSRDTTRGPA
;
A
#
# COMPACT_ATOMS: atom_id res chain seq x y z
N MET A 1 -26.87 4.79 40.29
CA MET A 1 -25.48 4.81 39.76
C MET A 1 -25.33 5.45 38.37
N ALA A 2 -26.40 5.76 37.63
CA ALA A 2 -26.31 6.35 36.27
C ALA A 2 -26.04 7.89 36.21
N LEU A 3 -25.98 8.59 37.35
CA LEU A 3 -25.73 10.04 37.41
C LEU A 3 -24.23 10.41 37.49
N LEU A 4 -23.36 9.47 37.87
CA LEU A 4 -21.90 9.69 37.91
C LEU A 4 -21.23 9.69 36.52
N ASP A 5 -21.85 9.07 35.51
CA ASP A 5 -21.32 9.04 34.14
C ASP A 5 -21.50 10.35 33.37
N LYS A 6 -22.31 11.29 33.88
CA LYS A 6 -22.51 12.63 33.30
C LYS A 6 -21.72 13.73 34.02
N LEU A 7 -21.06 13.43 35.13
CA LEU A 7 -20.17 14.37 35.79
C LEU A 7 -18.86 14.50 35.00
N PRO A 8 -18.15 15.62 35.09
CA PRO A 8 -16.85 15.85 34.43
C PRO A 8 -15.73 14.98 35.07
N SER A 9 -15.91 13.66 35.08
CA SER A 9 -14.91 12.65 35.45
C SER A 9 -13.65 12.71 34.60
N ARG A 10 -13.72 13.43 33.48
CA ARG A 10 -12.56 13.77 32.65
C ARG A 10 -11.62 14.81 33.27
N ILE A 11 -12.09 15.59 34.26
CA ILE A 11 -11.32 16.71 34.82
C ILE A 11 -10.84 16.42 36.24
N LEU A 12 -11.66 15.81 37.11
CA LEU A 12 -11.29 15.51 38.50
C LEU A 12 -11.03 14.01 38.70
N THR A 13 -9.99 13.68 39.47
CA THR A 13 -9.67 12.31 39.88
C THR A 13 -10.61 11.84 40.99
N VAL A 14 -10.56 10.55 41.33
CA VAL A 14 -11.29 10.01 42.50
C VAL A 14 -10.91 10.75 43.79
N ARG A 15 -9.63 11.12 43.93
CA ARG A 15 -9.15 11.94 45.06
C ARG A 15 -9.73 13.35 45.03
N GLY A 16 -9.76 13.99 43.87
CA GLY A 16 -10.41 15.31 43.70
C GLY A 16 -11.86 15.32 44.15
N TRP A 17 -12.63 14.31 43.73
CA TRP A 17 -14.01 14.14 44.19
C TRP A 17 -14.12 13.87 45.69
N GLY A 18 -13.21 13.08 46.26
CA GLY A 18 -13.14 12.87 47.71
C GLY A 18 -12.91 14.17 48.48
N PHE A 19 -12.00 15.03 48.00
CA PHE A 19 -11.74 16.34 48.60
C PHE A 19 -12.98 17.24 48.54
N VAL A 20 -13.64 17.31 47.39
CA VAL A 20 -14.88 18.09 47.23
C VAL A 20 -15.98 17.58 48.17
N ALA A 21 -16.18 16.26 48.25
CA ALA A 21 -17.18 15.67 49.15
C ALA A 21 -16.88 15.97 50.62
N THR A 22 -15.62 15.82 51.03
CA THR A 22 -15.19 16.11 52.41
C THR A 22 -15.33 17.60 52.74
N ALA A 23 -15.01 18.48 51.78
CA ALA A 23 -15.19 19.91 51.91
C ALA A 23 -16.66 20.29 52.15
N VAL A 24 -17.59 19.72 51.37
CA VAL A 24 -19.03 19.97 51.52
C VAL A 24 -19.52 19.53 52.91
N VAL A 25 -19.13 18.33 53.35
CA VAL A 25 -19.49 17.82 54.68
C VAL A 25 -18.94 18.71 55.79
N ALA A 26 -17.67 19.13 55.69
CA ALA A 26 -17.05 20.02 56.66
C ALA A 26 -17.75 21.39 56.72
N LEU A 27 -18.13 21.96 55.57
CA LEU A 27 -18.86 23.23 55.50
C LEU A 27 -20.26 23.14 56.10
N LEU A 28 -20.99 22.04 55.85
CA LEU A 28 -22.30 21.81 56.47
C LEU A 28 -22.18 21.63 57.98
N ALA A 29 -21.20 20.85 58.46
CA ALA A 29 -20.94 20.69 59.88
C ALA A 29 -20.53 22.02 60.55
N ALA A 30 -19.77 22.87 59.87
CA ALA A 30 -19.44 24.21 60.36
C ALA A 30 -20.69 25.08 60.59
N GLN A 31 -21.66 25.01 59.67
CA GLN A 31 -22.93 25.74 59.78
C GLN A 31 -23.80 25.20 60.93
N VAL A 32 -23.90 23.88 61.09
CA VAL A 32 -24.72 23.26 62.13
C VAL A 32 -24.12 23.44 63.53
N LEU A 33 -22.80 23.27 63.68
CA LEU A 33 -22.11 23.36 64.98
C LEU A 33 -21.68 24.79 65.33
N GLY A 34 -21.73 25.74 64.38
CA GLY A 34 -21.31 27.13 64.58
C GLY A 34 -19.80 27.32 64.82
N ARG A 35 -18.97 26.31 64.52
CA ARG A 35 -17.52 26.35 64.75
C ARG A 35 -16.77 26.93 63.54
N ARG A 36 -16.05 28.02 63.76
CA ARG A 36 -15.23 28.69 62.73
C ARG A 36 -14.09 27.82 62.20
N ASP A 37 -13.52 26.96 63.03
CA ASP A 37 -12.41 26.08 62.65
C ASP A 37 -12.79 25.13 61.51
N LEU A 38 -14.01 24.57 61.56
CA LEU A 38 -14.51 23.67 60.50
C LEU A 38 -14.76 24.43 59.19
N LEU A 39 -15.13 25.71 59.27
CA LEU A 39 -15.30 26.56 58.09
C LEU A 39 -13.97 26.74 57.37
N TYR A 40 -12.89 27.06 58.09
CA TYR A 40 -11.56 27.21 57.49
C TYR A 40 -11.08 25.92 56.82
N VAL A 41 -11.27 24.77 57.46
CA VAL A 41 -10.93 23.46 56.88
C VAL A 41 -11.75 23.16 55.63
N GLY A 42 -13.07 23.38 55.68
CA GLY A 42 -13.96 23.17 54.54
C GLY A 42 -13.59 24.04 53.33
N VAL A 43 -13.29 25.32 53.57
CA VAL A 43 -12.85 26.26 52.51
C VAL A 43 -11.51 25.82 51.93
N LEU A 44 -10.53 25.43 52.76
CA LEU A 44 -9.22 24.97 52.29
C LEU A 44 -9.34 23.71 51.42
N LEU A 45 -10.13 22.72 51.86
CA LEU A 45 -10.36 21.48 51.11
C LEU A 45 -11.06 21.74 49.77
N LEU A 46 -11.91 22.77 49.69
CA LEU A 46 -12.55 23.17 48.43
C LEU A 46 -11.62 24.00 47.54
N ALA A 47 -10.74 24.81 48.12
CA ALA A 47 -9.81 25.65 47.40
C ALA A 47 -8.76 24.84 46.61
N LEU A 48 -8.31 23.70 47.14
CA LEU A 48 -7.33 22.82 46.49
C LEU A 48 -7.77 22.28 45.11
N PRO A 49 -8.94 21.62 44.95
CA PRO A 49 -9.39 21.15 43.64
C PRO A 49 -9.69 22.31 42.68
N LEU A 50 -10.15 23.47 43.16
CA LEU A 50 -10.31 24.67 42.34
C LEU A 50 -8.96 25.18 41.82
N ALA A 51 -7.95 25.28 42.69
CA ALA A 51 -6.59 25.65 42.32
C ALA A 51 -5.98 24.67 41.31
N SER A 52 -6.17 23.35 41.52
CA SER A 52 -5.76 22.30 40.57
C SER A 52 -6.36 22.52 39.17
N ILE A 53 -7.66 22.79 39.07
CA ILE A 53 -8.32 23.06 37.79
C ILE A 53 -7.75 24.33 37.13
N VAL A 54 -7.53 25.40 37.91
CA VAL A 54 -6.96 26.65 37.39
C VAL A 54 -5.55 26.41 36.84
N VAL A 55 -4.69 25.68 37.57
CA VAL A 55 -3.35 25.32 37.11
C VAL A 55 -3.40 24.51 35.82
N LEU A 56 -4.26 23.48 35.75
CA LEU A 56 -4.41 22.65 34.55
C LEU A 56 -4.94 23.42 33.32
N ARG A 57 -5.64 24.53 33.52
CA ARG A 57 -6.13 25.39 32.43
C ARG A 57 -5.12 26.45 31.99
N LEU A 58 -4.33 26.98 32.91
CA LEU A 58 -3.33 28.02 32.64
C LEU A 58 -2.03 27.42 32.09
N VAL A 59 -1.61 26.26 32.60
CA VAL A 59 -0.38 25.58 32.17
C VAL A 59 -0.69 24.71 30.96
N LYS A 60 -0.52 25.28 29.76
CA LYS A 60 -0.57 24.54 28.50
C LYS A 60 0.84 24.14 28.09
N PRO A 61 1.20 22.85 28.20
CA PRO A 61 2.54 22.43 27.86
C PRO A 61 2.74 22.46 26.34
N ARG A 62 3.89 22.99 25.91
CA ARG A 62 4.29 22.99 24.50
C ARG A 62 5.24 21.82 24.25
N PHE A 63 4.78 20.90 23.43
CA PHE A 63 5.54 19.74 22.98
C PHE A 63 5.83 19.86 21.49
N THR A 64 7.07 19.63 21.11
CA THR A 64 7.48 19.36 19.74
C THR A 64 7.58 17.85 19.58
N VAL A 65 6.79 17.32 18.66
CA VAL A 65 6.70 15.88 18.37
C VAL A 65 7.25 15.65 16.97
N SER A 66 8.16 14.70 16.82
CA SER A 66 8.64 14.24 15.52
C SER A 66 8.69 12.72 15.51
N ARG A 67 8.21 12.11 14.42
CA ARG A 67 8.27 10.67 14.20
C ARG A 67 9.13 10.39 12.99
N ARG A 68 9.91 9.31 13.08
CA ARG A 68 10.66 8.77 11.95
C ARG A 68 10.37 7.29 11.84
N PHE A 69 10.11 6.84 10.62
CA PHE A 69 9.91 5.45 10.27
C PHE A 69 11.19 4.91 9.64
N GLN A 70 11.65 3.76 10.11
CA GLN A 70 12.81 3.07 9.53
C GLN A 70 12.46 1.59 9.31
N PRO A 71 12.28 1.15 8.05
CA PRO A 71 12.27 1.94 6.80
C PRO A 71 11.06 2.90 6.68
N GLN A 72 11.15 3.89 5.76
CA GLN A 72 10.10 4.91 5.55
C GLN A 72 8.78 4.32 5.03
N SER A 73 8.87 3.40 4.09
CA SER A 73 7.78 2.51 3.66
C SER A 73 8.12 1.07 4.06
N MET A 74 7.11 0.26 4.36
CA MET A 74 7.31 -1.11 4.83
C MET A 74 6.50 -2.10 4.00
N GLU A 75 7.05 -3.27 3.74
CA GLU A 75 6.32 -4.33 3.04
C GLU A 75 5.34 -5.05 3.98
N ILE A 76 4.27 -5.61 3.43
CA ILE A 76 3.38 -6.53 4.16
C ILE A 76 4.21 -7.62 4.84
N GLY A 77 3.92 -7.87 6.12
CA GLY A 77 4.58 -8.91 6.90
C GLY A 77 5.96 -8.54 7.44
N SER A 78 6.59 -7.47 6.94
CA SER A 78 7.83 -6.91 7.48
C SER A 78 7.58 -6.08 8.75
N THR A 79 8.65 -5.61 9.41
CA THR A 79 8.56 -4.78 10.63
C THR A 79 9.25 -3.44 10.40
N THR A 80 8.60 -2.34 10.77
CA THR A 80 9.20 -1.00 10.78
C THR A 80 9.42 -0.54 12.21
N THR A 81 10.51 0.15 12.46
CA THR A 81 10.79 0.78 13.76
C THR A 81 10.38 2.24 13.67
N VAL A 82 9.52 2.66 14.61
CA VAL A 82 9.13 4.05 14.78
C VAL A 82 9.96 4.66 15.90
N THR A 83 10.71 5.70 15.58
CA THR A 83 11.44 6.51 16.54
C THR A 83 10.65 7.79 16.78
N LEU A 84 10.08 7.92 17.97
CA LEU A 84 9.34 9.09 18.43
C LEU A 84 10.27 9.97 19.28
N SER A 85 10.50 11.19 18.81
CA SER A 85 11.30 12.20 19.51
C SER A 85 10.39 13.30 20.05
N LEU A 86 10.42 13.48 21.36
CA LEU A 86 9.64 14.44 22.11
C LEU A 86 10.55 15.45 22.80
N ALA A 87 10.39 16.72 22.44
CA ALA A 87 11.04 17.84 23.11
C ALA A 87 9.98 18.75 23.73
N ALA A 88 10.17 19.17 24.98
CA ALA A 88 9.19 20.00 25.66
C ALA A 88 9.81 20.96 26.64
N THR A 89 9.17 22.11 26.80
CA THR A 89 9.47 23.08 27.84
C THR A 89 8.44 22.92 28.95
N VAL A 90 8.65 21.92 29.81
CA VAL A 90 7.74 21.63 30.93
C VAL A 90 8.41 22.08 32.23
N ALA A 91 7.77 23.01 32.93
CA ALA A 91 8.18 23.39 34.28
C ALA A 91 7.87 22.26 35.26
N GLY A 92 8.83 21.93 36.15
CA GLY A 92 8.55 21.14 37.36
C GLY A 92 8.83 19.63 37.31
N GLY A 93 9.59 19.12 36.32
CA GLY A 93 10.12 17.74 36.36
C GLY A 93 9.06 16.62 36.46
N ALA A 94 7.80 16.94 36.16
CA ALA A 94 6.70 16.01 36.32
C ALA A 94 6.77 14.86 35.31
N SER A 95 6.47 13.66 35.80
CA SER A 95 6.33 12.45 34.99
C SER A 95 4.94 12.44 34.32
N ILE A 96 4.90 12.36 32.99
CA ILE A 96 3.68 12.44 32.19
C ILE A 96 3.48 11.13 31.46
N ALA A 97 2.32 10.50 31.65
CA ALA A 97 1.92 9.31 30.91
C ALA A 97 1.45 9.72 29.51
N MET A 98 1.97 9.02 28.50
CA MET A 98 1.68 9.26 27.09
C MET A 98 1.31 7.96 26.39
N GLU A 99 0.45 8.07 25.39
CA GLU A 99 -0.04 6.97 24.58
C GLU A 99 -0.13 7.42 23.12
N GLU A 100 0.50 6.68 22.21
CA GLU A 100 0.40 6.91 20.77
C GLU A 100 -0.91 6.32 20.25
N LEU A 101 -1.67 7.09 19.47
CA LEU A 101 -2.85 6.55 18.81
C LEU A 101 -2.43 5.72 17.59
N LEU A 102 -2.86 4.46 17.54
CA LEU A 102 -2.62 3.56 16.41
C LEU A 102 -3.95 3.05 15.84
N PRO A 103 -4.03 2.80 14.52
CA PRO A 103 -5.12 2.01 13.95
C PRO A 103 -5.19 0.63 14.62
N ALA A 104 -6.41 0.13 14.87
CA ALA A 104 -6.66 -1.07 15.69
C ALA A 104 -5.86 -2.32 15.24
N ARG A 105 -5.50 -2.40 13.97
CA ARG A 105 -4.76 -3.52 13.36
C ARG A 105 -3.31 -3.64 13.80
N PHE A 106 -2.71 -2.55 14.27
CA PHE A 106 -1.35 -2.56 14.80
C PHE A 106 -1.29 -3.05 16.26
N GLY A 107 -2.45 -3.45 16.82
CA GLY A 107 -2.55 -4.00 18.16
C GLY A 107 -2.63 -2.92 19.21
N GLN A 108 -1.92 -3.13 20.32
CA GLN A 108 -1.99 -2.25 21.47
C GLN A 108 -1.20 -0.96 21.25
N ALA A 109 -1.84 0.18 21.51
CA ALA A 109 -1.21 1.49 21.52
C ALA A 109 0.00 1.52 22.48
N PRO A 110 1.20 1.93 22.01
CA PRO A 110 2.37 2.01 22.86
C PRO A 110 2.18 3.11 23.89
N ARG A 111 2.46 2.76 25.15
CA ARG A 111 2.41 3.68 26.28
C ARG A 111 3.81 3.92 26.79
N PHE A 112 4.12 5.16 27.10
CA PHE A 112 5.42 5.57 27.57
C PHE A 112 5.30 6.76 28.53
N THR A 113 6.38 7.01 29.25
CA THR A 113 6.45 8.05 30.27
C THR A 113 7.47 9.09 29.87
N TYR A 114 7.07 10.36 29.92
CA TYR A 114 7.93 11.52 29.69
C TYR A 114 8.34 12.20 31.00
N PRO A 115 9.59 12.66 31.17
CA PRO A 115 10.70 12.47 30.24
C PRO A 115 11.18 11.02 30.23
N SER A 116 11.87 10.63 29.16
CA SER A 116 12.56 9.33 29.10
C SER A 116 13.65 9.26 30.17
N ARG A 117 14.03 8.04 30.58
CA ARG A 117 15.07 7.83 31.61
C ARG A 117 16.45 8.31 31.17
N ASN A 118 16.69 8.39 29.86
CA ASN A 118 17.97 8.79 29.28
C ASN A 118 17.72 9.76 28.11
N PRO A 119 17.41 11.04 28.40
CA PRO A 119 17.22 12.03 27.36
C PRO A 119 18.54 12.34 26.65
N THR A 120 18.47 12.78 25.39
CA THR A 120 19.62 13.26 24.63
C THR A 120 20.26 14.47 25.33
N ARG A 121 21.52 14.80 25.01
CA ARG A 121 22.22 15.99 25.51
C ARG A 121 21.42 17.30 25.33
N GLU A 122 20.57 17.35 24.31
CA GLU A 122 19.69 18.47 24.00
C GLU A 122 18.35 18.46 24.78
N GLY A 123 18.15 17.52 25.71
CA GLY A 123 16.92 17.39 26.50
C GLY A 123 15.75 16.70 25.79
N THR A 124 15.97 16.14 24.60
CA THR A 124 14.96 15.40 23.84
C THR A 124 14.79 13.98 24.37
N SER A 125 13.55 13.55 24.61
CA SER A 125 13.24 12.17 24.99
C SER A 125 12.91 11.34 23.75
N VAL A 126 13.57 10.20 23.59
CA VAL A 126 13.43 9.31 22.43
C VAL A 126 12.77 8.00 22.87
N TYR A 127 11.77 7.56 22.11
CA TYR A 127 11.05 6.31 22.31
C TYR A 127 11.04 5.50 21.02
N GLU A 128 11.22 4.19 21.14
CA GLU A 128 11.21 3.29 19.99
C GLU A 128 10.16 2.20 20.19
N TYR A 129 9.38 1.96 19.15
CA TYR A 129 8.45 0.85 19.09
C TYR A 129 8.39 0.29 17.68
N ARG A 130 7.93 -0.95 17.55
CA ARG A 130 7.89 -1.67 16.27
C ARG A 130 6.45 -1.85 15.82
N LEU A 131 6.22 -1.65 14.54
CA LEU A 131 4.92 -1.87 13.89
C LEU A 131 5.07 -2.96 12.83
N ARG A 132 4.00 -3.76 12.68
CA ARG A 132 3.85 -4.80 11.66
C ARG A 132 2.42 -4.74 11.12
N SER A 133 2.25 -4.90 9.81
CA SER A 133 0.95 -4.93 9.15
C SER A 133 0.81 -6.17 8.27
N ALA A 134 -0.37 -6.76 8.26
CA ALA A 134 -0.71 -7.91 7.41
C ALA A 134 -1.41 -7.51 6.10
N SER A 135 -1.65 -6.22 5.88
CA SER A 135 -2.23 -5.72 4.62
C SER A 135 -1.66 -4.37 4.23
N ARG A 136 -1.58 -4.14 2.93
CA ARG A 136 -1.13 -2.87 2.37
C ARG A 136 -2.11 -1.73 2.71
N GLY A 137 -1.62 -0.51 2.59
CA GLY A 137 -2.40 0.70 2.80
C GLY A 137 -1.56 1.84 3.35
N VAL A 138 -2.18 3.00 3.45
CA VAL A 138 -1.60 4.17 4.14
C VAL A 138 -2.28 4.29 5.50
N TYR A 139 -1.46 4.31 6.56
CA TYR A 139 -1.96 4.29 7.92
C TYR A 139 -1.47 5.52 8.69
N PRO A 140 -2.38 6.37 9.22
CA PRO A 140 -1.97 7.48 10.07
C PRO A 140 -1.47 6.94 11.42
N ILE A 141 -0.23 7.23 11.76
CA ILE A 141 0.40 6.87 13.03
C ILE A 141 0.45 8.09 13.94
N GLY A 142 -0.19 7.98 15.09
CA GLY A 142 -0.43 9.08 16.01
C GLY A 142 -1.82 9.70 15.86
N PRO A 143 -2.08 10.86 16.48
CA PRO A 143 -1.17 11.66 17.29
C PRO A 143 -0.82 11.04 18.67
N VAL A 144 0.18 11.62 19.36
CA VAL A 144 0.46 11.28 20.76
C VAL A 144 -0.61 11.93 21.63
N THR A 145 -1.11 11.20 22.62
CA THR A 145 -1.95 11.76 23.66
C THR A 145 -1.23 11.72 25.00
N ALA A 146 -1.27 12.82 25.73
CA ALA A 146 -0.61 12.95 27.02
C ALA A 146 -1.64 13.26 28.12
N GLU A 147 -1.54 12.59 29.26
CA GLU A 147 -2.36 12.80 30.44
C GLU A 147 -1.55 13.56 31.49
N PHE A 148 -1.93 14.81 31.73
CA PHE A 148 -1.32 15.68 32.74
C PHE A 148 -2.12 15.58 34.02
N THR A 149 -1.43 15.37 35.12
CA THR A 149 -2.00 15.40 36.47
C THR A 149 -1.45 16.61 37.19
N ASP A 150 -2.27 17.29 37.99
CA ASP A 150 -1.79 18.44 38.77
C ASP A 150 -0.88 17.99 39.94
N PRO A 151 -0.10 18.91 40.54
CA PRO A 151 0.82 18.58 41.63
C PRO A 151 0.18 17.91 42.87
N PHE A 152 -1.11 18.16 43.12
CA PHE A 152 -1.87 17.57 44.24
C PHE A 152 -2.61 16.28 43.84
N GLY A 153 -2.63 15.90 42.56
CA GLY A 153 -3.28 14.68 42.08
C GLY A 153 -4.82 14.71 42.14
N LEU A 154 -5.42 15.90 42.19
CA LEU A 154 -6.86 16.11 42.33
C LEU A 154 -7.57 16.21 40.97
N GLY A 155 -6.86 16.59 39.93
CA GLY A 155 -7.34 16.81 38.59
C GLY A 155 -6.41 16.22 37.53
N LYS A 156 -7.00 15.92 36.37
CA LYS A 156 -6.30 15.43 35.20
C LYS A 156 -6.81 16.10 33.93
N SER A 157 -5.93 16.23 32.94
CA SER A 157 -6.28 16.77 31.63
C SER A 157 -5.56 16.00 30.52
N ARG A 158 -6.30 15.59 29.49
CA ARG A 158 -5.75 14.91 28.32
C ARG A 158 -5.53 15.91 27.19
N HIS A 159 -4.32 15.95 26.65
CA HIS A 159 -3.96 16.77 25.51
C HIS A 159 -3.50 15.90 24.35
N VAL A 160 -3.85 16.32 23.14
CA VAL A 160 -3.31 15.75 21.90
C VAL A 160 -2.07 16.56 21.53
N LEU A 161 -0.96 15.86 21.30
CA LEU A 161 0.35 16.43 21.02
C LEU A 161 0.79 16.02 19.60
N GLY A 162 1.14 17.02 18.79
CA GLY A 162 1.56 16.80 17.39
C GLY A 162 0.41 16.36 16.47
N GLY A 163 0.78 16.02 15.23
CA GLY A 163 -0.11 15.43 14.23
C GLY A 163 0.03 13.91 14.16
N ALA A 164 -0.64 13.31 13.18
CA ALA A 164 -0.38 11.94 12.73
C ALA A 164 0.53 11.98 11.49
N ASP A 165 1.42 11.01 11.37
CA ASP A 165 2.31 10.84 10.23
C ASP A 165 1.93 9.55 9.49
N ASP A 166 1.90 9.60 8.16
CA ASP A 166 1.44 8.47 7.35
C ASP A 166 2.54 7.40 7.20
N LEU A 167 2.20 6.16 7.57
CA LEU A 167 3.01 4.97 7.31
C LEU A 167 2.47 4.24 6.08
N VAL A 168 3.27 4.17 5.03
CA VAL A 168 2.95 3.44 3.80
C VAL A 168 3.34 1.98 3.94
N VAL A 169 2.36 1.09 3.85
CA VAL A 169 2.58 -0.36 3.81
C VAL A 169 2.38 -0.86 2.39
N THR A 170 3.45 -1.30 1.74
CA THR A 170 3.50 -1.75 0.34
C THR A 170 3.24 -3.25 0.21
N PRO A 171 2.71 -3.75 -0.93
CA PRO A 171 2.69 -5.19 -1.19
C PRO A 171 4.12 -5.73 -1.24
N ALA A 172 4.34 -6.90 -0.63
CA ALA A 172 5.63 -7.58 -0.69
C ALA A 172 5.78 -8.31 -2.05
N PRO A 173 6.84 -8.05 -2.84
CA PRO A 173 7.11 -8.82 -4.05
C PRO A 173 7.47 -10.26 -3.69
N LEU A 174 6.99 -11.21 -4.50
CA LEU A 174 7.38 -12.62 -4.42
C LEU A 174 8.43 -12.90 -5.49
N GLU A 175 9.46 -13.67 -5.14
CA GLU A 175 10.48 -14.08 -6.10
C GLU A 175 9.85 -14.95 -7.20
N LEU A 176 9.87 -14.44 -8.42
CA LEU A 176 9.43 -15.17 -9.61
C LEU A 176 10.65 -15.83 -10.24
N LEU A 177 10.61 -17.17 -10.34
CA LEU A 177 11.65 -17.93 -11.03
C LEU A 177 11.71 -17.50 -12.51
N GLY A 178 12.92 -17.52 -13.07
CA GLY A 178 13.13 -17.18 -14.48
C GLY A 178 12.46 -18.19 -15.40
N THR A 179 11.18 -17.99 -15.70
CA THR A 179 10.60 -18.52 -16.92
C THR A 179 11.24 -17.80 -18.09
N THR A 180 11.46 -18.52 -19.17
CA THR A 180 11.87 -17.92 -20.43
C THR A 180 10.75 -17.00 -20.93
N LEU A 181 10.80 -15.71 -20.59
CA LEU A 181 10.13 -14.64 -21.35
C LEU A 181 10.63 -14.58 -22.81
N ALA A 182 11.49 -15.53 -23.21
CA ALA A 182 12.07 -15.75 -24.53
C ALA A 182 11.02 -16.23 -25.55
N GLY A 183 10.09 -15.35 -25.90
CA GLY A 183 9.51 -15.36 -27.24
C GLY A 183 10.59 -14.91 -28.23
N SER A 184 11.08 -15.85 -29.04
CA SER A 184 11.89 -15.68 -30.26
C SER A 184 13.15 -14.78 -30.16
N ARG A 185 14.33 -15.43 -30.22
CA ARG A 185 15.63 -14.85 -30.63
C ARG A 185 16.11 -13.61 -29.82
N GLY A 186 16.69 -13.86 -28.65
CA GLY A 186 17.76 -13.00 -28.10
C GLY A 186 17.34 -11.71 -27.38
N SER A 187 16.07 -11.54 -27.03
CA SER A 187 15.54 -10.32 -26.37
C SER A 187 15.50 -10.38 -24.83
N ASP A 188 16.34 -11.21 -24.19
CA ASP A 188 16.55 -11.06 -22.75
C ASP A 188 17.25 -9.73 -22.51
N GLY A 189 16.76 -8.91 -21.59
CA GLY A 189 17.46 -7.66 -21.22
C GLY A 189 18.90 -7.90 -20.75
N MET A 190 19.19 -9.10 -20.26
CA MET A 190 20.53 -9.57 -19.93
C MET A 190 21.39 -9.93 -21.16
N ALA A 191 20.79 -10.35 -22.28
CA ALA A 191 21.52 -10.68 -23.51
C ALA A 191 22.03 -9.41 -24.21
N ALA A 192 21.28 -8.31 -24.14
CA ALA A 192 21.73 -6.99 -24.58
C ALA A 192 22.99 -6.55 -23.81
N THR A 193 23.05 -6.79 -22.49
CA THR A 193 24.23 -6.49 -21.66
C THR A 193 25.37 -7.51 -21.85
N ARG A 194 25.09 -8.78 -22.16
CA ARG A 194 26.15 -9.80 -22.37
C ARG A 194 26.95 -9.55 -23.65
N ARG A 195 26.34 -9.03 -24.72
CA ARG A 195 27.10 -8.56 -25.91
C ARG A 195 28.09 -7.44 -25.57
N GLN A 196 27.86 -6.73 -24.47
CA GLN A 196 28.72 -5.65 -23.97
C GLN A 196 29.99 -6.14 -23.27
N ALA A 197 30.04 -7.41 -22.82
CA ALA A 197 31.15 -7.92 -22.02
C ALA A 197 32.35 -8.44 -22.83
N ASN A 198 32.17 -8.75 -24.13
CA ASN A 198 33.24 -9.13 -25.05
C ASN A 198 32.99 -8.51 -26.43
N PRO A 199 33.18 -7.19 -26.63
CA PRO A 199 33.32 -6.68 -27.98
C PRO A 199 34.67 -7.18 -28.51
N SER A 200 34.67 -8.27 -29.29
CA SER A 200 35.76 -8.46 -30.23
C SER A 200 35.77 -7.23 -31.14
N ASP A 201 36.94 -6.64 -31.39
CA ASP A 201 37.09 -5.43 -32.24
C ASP A 201 36.53 -5.67 -33.67
N ASP A 202 36.30 -6.93 -34.05
CA ASP A 202 35.71 -7.36 -35.33
C ASP A 202 34.16 -7.45 -35.35
N ASP A 203 33.44 -7.32 -34.23
CA ASP A 203 31.98 -7.61 -34.16
C ASP A 203 31.07 -6.36 -34.30
N VAL A 204 31.65 -5.25 -34.79
CA VAL A 204 30.90 -4.02 -35.05
C VAL A 204 30.44 -4.03 -36.51
N MET A 205 29.12 -3.92 -36.75
CA MET A 205 28.61 -3.73 -38.11
C MET A 205 29.29 -2.50 -38.73
N THR A 206 29.96 -2.68 -39.87
CA THR A 206 30.61 -1.59 -40.59
C THR A 206 29.76 -1.19 -41.78
N ARG A 207 29.70 0.11 -42.06
CA ARG A 207 29.04 0.66 -43.25
C ARG A 207 29.96 1.60 -43.99
N GLU A 208 29.68 1.84 -45.26
CA GLU A 208 30.37 2.86 -46.05
C GLU A 208 30.23 4.24 -45.40
N TYR A 209 31.33 4.99 -45.42
CA TYR A 209 31.40 6.38 -45.00
C TYR A 209 30.50 7.24 -45.87
N ARG A 210 29.65 8.06 -45.23
CA ARG A 210 28.87 9.09 -45.92
C ARG A 210 29.39 10.46 -45.53
N HIS A 211 29.31 11.39 -46.46
CA HIS A 211 29.73 12.77 -46.23
C HIS A 211 28.92 13.36 -45.07
N GLY A 212 29.59 13.67 -43.95
CA GLY A 212 28.96 14.10 -42.69
C GLY A 212 29.24 13.17 -41.49
N ASP A 213 29.75 11.95 -41.74
CA ASP A 213 30.21 11.07 -40.68
C ASP A 213 31.53 11.57 -40.08
N SER A 214 31.73 11.36 -38.77
CA SER A 214 32.98 11.79 -38.13
C SER A 214 34.12 10.82 -38.50
N LEU A 215 35.25 11.38 -38.94
CA LEU A 215 36.45 10.60 -39.27
C LEU A 215 37.03 9.82 -38.07
N ARG A 216 36.64 10.19 -36.84
CA ARG A 216 37.03 9.49 -35.60
C ARG A 216 36.37 8.12 -35.46
N ARG A 217 35.28 7.87 -36.19
CA ARG A 217 34.53 6.60 -36.18
C ARG A 217 34.95 5.65 -37.32
N VAL A 218 35.98 6.00 -38.09
CA VAL A 218 36.50 5.16 -39.18
C VAL A 218 37.15 3.90 -38.62
N HIS A 219 36.74 2.76 -39.15
CA HIS A 219 37.32 1.46 -38.79
C HIS A 219 38.49 1.13 -39.71
N TRP A 220 39.69 1.57 -39.37
CA TRP A 220 40.87 1.44 -40.24
C TRP A 220 41.16 0.02 -40.74
N ALA A 221 40.96 -1.01 -39.91
CA ALA A 221 41.18 -2.40 -40.34
C ALA A 221 40.15 -2.88 -41.40
N ALA A 222 38.89 -2.45 -41.31
CA ALA A 222 37.86 -2.77 -42.30
C ALA A 222 38.06 -1.93 -43.57
N THR A 223 38.41 -0.64 -43.41
CA THR A 223 38.82 0.24 -44.51
C THR A 223 39.98 -0.37 -45.32
N ALA A 224 40.98 -0.94 -44.64
CA ALA A 224 42.12 -1.57 -45.30
C ALA A 224 41.76 -2.86 -46.07
N ARG A 225 40.72 -3.59 -45.65
CA ARG A 225 40.24 -4.81 -46.32
C ARG A 225 39.29 -4.51 -47.48
N HIS A 226 38.46 -3.47 -47.36
CA HIS A 226 37.44 -3.11 -48.35
C HIS A 226 37.86 -2.01 -49.33
N ASN A 227 39.04 -1.42 -49.13
CA ASN A 227 39.63 -0.36 -49.95
C ASN A 227 38.75 0.92 -50.10
N GLU A 228 37.76 1.05 -49.22
CA GLU A 228 36.84 2.19 -49.11
C GLU A 228 36.69 2.56 -47.63
N LEU A 229 36.42 3.84 -47.31
CA LEU A 229 36.30 4.28 -45.91
C LEU A 229 35.09 3.62 -45.25
N MET A 230 35.34 2.76 -44.26
CA MET A 230 34.32 2.10 -43.46
C MET A 230 34.17 2.81 -42.12
N VAL A 231 32.93 3.05 -41.69
CA VAL A 231 32.59 3.66 -40.40
C VAL A 231 31.93 2.61 -39.51
N ARG A 232 32.28 2.62 -38.22
CA ARG A 232 31.61 1.83 -37.18
C ARG A 232 30.14 2.24 -37.09
N GLN A 233 29.21 1.33 -37.39
CA GLN A 233 27.79 1.56 -37.15
C GLN A 233 27.51 1.34 -35.66
N GLU A 234 27.09 2.39 -34.97
CA GLU A 234 26.61 2.28 -33.60
C GLU A 234 25.29 1.48 -33.62
N GLU A 235 25.28 0.27 -33.07
CA GLU A 235 24.03 -0.42 -32.75
C GLU A 235 23.31 0.45 -31.72
N SER A 236 22.13 0.98 -32.06
CA SER A 236 21.32 1.74 -31.11
C SER A 236 20.92 0.79 -29.98
N VAL A 237 21.56 0.93 -28.82
CA VAL A 237 21.25 0.17 -27.60
C VAL A 237 19.82 0.52 -27.21
N THR A 238 18.88 -0.33 -27.61
CA THR A 238 17.47 -0.14 -27.26
C THR A 238 17.27 -0.81 -25.92
N THR A 239 16.96 -0.03 -24.87
CA THR A 239 16.55 -0.58 -23.59
C THR A 239 15.35 -1.51 -23.82
N PRO A 240 15.40 -2.77 -23.38
CA PRO A 240 14.27 -3.68 -23.54
C PRO A 240 13.07 -3.09 -22.79
N GLN A 241 11.89 -3.10 -23.40
CA GLN A 241 10.67 -2.59 -22.77
C GLN A 241 9.73 -3.73 -22.43
N ALA A 242 8.92 -3.59 -21.39
CA ALA A 242 7.86 -4.53 -21.07
C ALA A 242 6.60 -3.75 -20.73
N THR A 243 5.43 -4.30 -21.05
CA THR A 243 4.16 -3.68 -20.67
C THR A 243 3.45 -4.58 -19.68
N LEU A 244 3.08 -4.03 -18.53
CA LEU A 244 2.23 -4.66 -17.53
C LEU A 244 0.86 -3.97 -17.54
N LEU A 245 -0.18 -4.77 -17.66
CA LEU A 245 -1.58 -4.36 -17.60
C LEU A 245 -2.19 -4.90 -16.31
N LEU A 246 -2.80 -4.04 -15.50
CA LEU A 246 -3.56 -4.45 -14.32
C LEU A 246 -5.03 -4.01 -14.46
N ASP A 247 -5.94 -4.99 -14.46
CA ASP A 247 -7.37 -4.69 -14.32
C ASP A 247 -7.62 -4.15 -12.89
N GLN A 248 -8.42 -3.10 -12.78
CA GLN A 248 -8.74 -2.42 -11.52
C GLN A 248 -10.25 -2.32 -11.31
N ARG A 249 -11.06 -2.88 -12.20
CA ARG A 249 -12.52 -2.71 -12.16
C ARG A 249 -13.14 -3.46 -11.00
N HIS A 250 -14.00 -2.78 -10.26
CA HIS A 250 -14.79 -3.40 -9.19
C HIS A 250 -15.65 -4.57 -9.72
N SER A 251 -16.19 -4.49 -10.93
CA SER A 251 -16.97 -5.56 -11.56
C SER A 251 -16.18 -6.86 -11.78
N SER A 252 -14.90 -6.77 -12.14
CA SER A 252 -14.05 -7.94 -12.45
C SER A 252 -13.59 -8.67 -11.20
N PHE A 253 -13.42 -7.96 -10.08
CA PHE A 253 -12.91 -8.51 -8.82
C PHE A 253 -13.98 -8.67 -7.74
N GLY A 254 -15.23 -8.27 -8.03
CA GLY A 254 -16.37 -8.31 -7.12
C GLY A 254 -17.20 -9.58 -7.17
N THR A 255 -16.81 -10.61 -7.94
CA THR A 255 -17.65 -11.80 -8.22
C THR A 255 -17.59 -12.90 -7.15
N GLY A 256 -17.11 -12.60 -5.93
CA GLY A 256 -16.90 -13.58 -4.85
C GLY A 256 -17.84 -13.41 -3.64
N PHE A 257 -18.01 -14.48 -2.85
CA PHE A 257 -18.83 -14.48 -1.62
C PHE A 257 -18.30 -13.50 -0.55
N SER A 258 -17.03 -13.06 -0.71
CA SER A 258 -16.36 -12.09 0.15
C SER A 258 -16.91 -10.66 0.04
N THR A 259 -17.63 -10.31 -1.04
CA THR A 259 -18.17 -8.94 -1.23
C THR A 259 -19.30 -8.57 -0.27
N VAL A 260 -19.92 -9.56 0.39
CA VAL A 260 -20.98 -9.33 1.38
C VAL A 260 -20.40 -8.86 2.73
N PHE A 261 -19.11 -9.06 2.97
CA PHE A 261 -18.42 -8.63 4.20
C PHE A 261 -17.39 -7.50 3.99
N ASP A 262 -17.17 -7.06 2.76
CA ASP A 262 -16.10 -6.10 2.40
C ASP A 262 -16.47 -4.61 2.64
N GLY A 263 -17.45 -4.38 3.52
CA GLY A 263 -17.71 -3.07 4.07
C GLY A 263 -16.63 -2.72 5.08
N VAL A 264 -15.51 -2.16 4.60
CA VAL A 264 -14.40 -1.60 5.38
C VAL A 264 -13.46 -2.68 5.96
N ALA A 265 -12.48 -3.10 5.16
CA ALA A 265 -11.28 -3.81 5.64
C ALA A 265 -10.40 -2.93 6.58
N GLY A 266 -10.99 -2.11 7.45
CA GLY A 266 -10.33 -1.25 8.46
C GLY A 266 -9.29 -0.23 7.94
N ASN A 267 -8.92 -0.30 6.66
CA ASN A 267 -7.93 0.54 5.96
C ASN A 267 -8.62 1.58 5.07
N GLY A 268 -9.94 1.51 4.90
CA GLY A 268 -10.73 2.40 4.05
C GLY A 268 -10.56 2.19 2.54
N LEU A 269 -9.81 1.16 2.11
CA LEU A 269 -9.58 0.83 0.70
C LEU A 269 -10.72 -0.06 0.18
N SER A 270 -11.25 0.24 -1.02
CA SER A 270 -12.14 -0.67 -1.75
C SER A 270 -11.31 -1.79 -2.40
N THR A 271 -11.33 -3.00 -1.86
CA THR A 271 -10.51 -4.13 -2.32
C THR A 271 -11.28 -5.46 -2.26
N SER A 272 -10.68 -6.54 -2.73
CA SER A 272 -11.17 -7.93 -2.57
C SER A 272 -9.99 -8.91 -2.52
N PRO A 273 -10.14 -10.15 -2.00
CA PRO A 273 -9.04 -11.12 -1.93
C PRO A 273 -8.38 -11.44 -3.29
N THR A 274 -9.18 -11.50 -4.36
CA THR A 274 -8.68 -11.68 -5.73
C THR A 274 -7.91 -10.45 -6.23
N PHE A 275 -8.32 -9.24 -5.82
CA PHE A 275 -7.62 -8.01 -6.17
C PHE A 275 -6.30 -7.86 -5.39
N GLU A 276 -6.27 -8.17 -4.09
CA GLU A 276 -5.01 -8.20 -3.32
C GLU A 276 -4.00 -9.17 -3.94
N TRP A 277 -4.46 -10.35 -4.36
CA TRP A 277 -3.60 -11.31 -5.08
C TRP A 277 -3.08 -10.72 -6.41
N ALA A 278 -3.94 -10.06 -7.18
CA ALA A 278 -3.55 -9.38 -8.43
C ALA A 278 -2.55 -8.24 -8.19
N VAL A 279 -2.69 -7.47 -7.11
CA VAL A 279 -1.74 -6.42 -6.70
C VAL A 279 -0.39 -7.03 -6.34
N THR A 280 -0.36 -8.12 -5.56
CA THR A 280 0.88 -8.86 -5.28
C THR A 280 1.49 -9.42 -6.57
N ALA A 281 0.67 -9.92 -7.50
CA ALA A 281 1.13 -10.38 -8.80
C ALA A 281 1.77 -9.26 -9.63
N ALA A 282 1.09 -8.12 -9.75
CA ALA A 282 1.61 -6.93 -10.44
C ALA A 282 2.91 -6.45 -9.81
N MET A 283 3.00 -6.39 -8.48
CA MET A 283 4.22 -6.01 -7.76
C MET A 283 5.39 -6.97 -8.07
N SER A 284 5.13 -8.27 -7.99
CA SER A 284 6.15 -9.31 -8.20
C SER A 284 6.63 -9.33 -9.66
N VAL A 285 5.72 -9.19 -10.63
CA VAL A 285 6.06 -9.09 -12.06
C VAL A 285 6.84 -7.81 -12.34
N SER A 286 6.45 -6.68 -11.74
CA SER A 286 7.16 -5.41 -11.88
C SER A 286 8.60 -5.51 -11.37
N ALA A 287 8.79 -6.05 -10.16
CA ALA A 287 10.11 -6.29 -9.59
C ALA A 287 10.95 -7.21 -10.49
N HIS A 288 10.38 -8.34 -10.92
CA HIS A 288 11.06 -9.32 -11.77
C HIS A 288 11.53 -8.75 -13.12
N LEU A 289 10.73 -7.87 -13.75
CA LEU A 289 11.06 -7.23 -15.02
C LEU A 289 12.09 -6.10 -14.82
N LEU A 290 11.92 -5.27 -13.79
CA LEU A 290 12.85 -4.17 -13.49
C LEU A 290 14.24 -4.68 -13.09
N GLU A 291 14.33 -5.78 -12.32
CA GLU A 291 15.59 -6.45 -11.98
C GLU A 291 16.34 -6.98 -13.22
N ARG A 292 15.62 -7.23 -14.32
CA ARG A 292 16.18 -7.63 -15.62
C ARG A 292 16.46 -6.44 -16.55
N ASN A 293 16.43 -5.22 -16.02
CA ASN A 293 16.62 -3.96 -16.74
C ASN A 293 15.59 -3.70 -17.85
N TYR A 294 14.37 -4.23 -17.74
CA TYR A 294 13.27 -3.77 -18.60
C TYR A 294 12.82 -2.37 -18.17
N ALA A 295 12.63 -1.46 -19.12
CA ALA A 295 11.81 -0.28 -18.89
C ALA A 295 10.34 -0.72 -18.88
N LEU A 296 9.70 -0.59 -17.72
CA LEU A 296 8.37 -1.14 -17.48
C LEU A 296 7.31 -0.07 -17.73
N ARG A 297 6.45 -0.31 -18.71
CA ARG A 297 5.22 0.48 -18.89
C ARG A 297 4.09 -0.15 -18.09
N PHE A 298 3.46 0.59 -17.18
CA PHE A 298 2.42 0.08 -16.29
C PHE A 298 1.07 0.76 -16.55
N LEU A 299 0.13 0.01 -17.13
CA LEU A 299 -1.16 0.51 -17.61
C LEU A 299 -2.35 -0.16 -16.91
N ASP A 300 -3.48 0.54 -16.89
CA ASP A 300 -4.78 0.00 -16.49
C ASP A 300 -5.59 -0.54 -17.68
N HIS A 301 -6.75 -1.12 -17.39
CA HIS A 301 -7.70 -1.66 -18.38
C HIS A 301 -8.19 -0.69 -19.48
N GLN A 302 -7.97 0.63 -19.36
CA GLN A 302 -8.29 1.64 -20.38
C GLN A 302 -7.02 2.15 -21.10
N GLY A 303 -5.84 1.65 -20.71
CA GLY A 303 -4.55 2.14 -21.18
C GLY A 303 -4.07 3.39 -20.44
N ALA A 304 -4.75 3.89 -19.40
CA ALA A 304 -4.22 4.98 -18.57
C ALA A 304 -3.08 4.49 -17.65
N PRO A 305 -2.25 5.39 -17.08
CA PRO A 305 -1.25 4.99 -16.09
C PRO A 305 -1.90 4.21 -14.95
N ALA A 306 -1.38 3.02 -14.63
CA ALA A 306 -2.01 2.13 -13.65
C ALA A 306 -2.13 2.75 -12.25
N LEU A 307 -1.21 3.65 -11.90
CA LEU A 307 -1.13 4.23 -10.55
C LEU A 307 -1.85 5.58 -10.43
N LEU A 308 -2.57 6.02 -11.47
CA LEU A 308 -3.20 7.34 -11.56
C LEU A 308 -4.14 7.66 -10.38
N HIS A 309 -4.86 6.65 -9.90
CA HIS A 309 -5.87 6.81 -8.84
C HIS A 309 -5.36 6.44 -7.43
N SER A 310 -4.10 6.02 -7.30
CA SER A 310 -3.54 5.67 -6.00
C SER A 310 -3.10 6.91 -5.23
N ARG A 311 -3.52 7.01 -3.97
CA ARG A 311 -3.17 8.14 -3.09
C ARG A 311 -1.72 8.12 -2.62
N SER A 312 -1.07 6.95 -2.68
CA SER A 312 0.30 6.76 -2.22
C SER A 312 1.31 6.74 -3.37
N ALA A 313 0.87 6.91 -4.61
CA ALA A 313 1.77 6.95 -5.75
C ALA A 313 2.60 8.24 -5.74
N PRO A 314 3.95 8.16 -5.75
CA PRO A 314 4.79 9.34 -5.81
C PRO A 314 4.67 10.06 -7.17
N PHE A 315 4.51 9.29 -8.26
CA PHE A 315 4.37 9.79 -9.62
C PHE A 315 3.16 9.11 -10.31
N PRO A 316 1.93 9.55 -10.03
CA PRO A 316 0.71 8.86 -10.50
C PRO A 316 0.48 8.97 -12.01
N THR A 317 1.04 9.98 -12.67
CA THR A 317 0.89 10.21 -14.11
C THR A 317 1.91 9.45 -14.96
N ASP A 318 2.93 8.87 -14.34
CA ASP A 318 4.01 8.21 -15.06
C ASP A 318 3.54 6.83 -15.52
N GLU A 319 3.62 6.59 -16.83
CA GLU A 319 3.33 5.27 -17.41
C GLU A 319 4.57 4.39 -17.48
N GLU A 320 5.77 4.98 -17.55
CA GLU A 320 7.04 4.26 -17.75
C GLU A 320 7.92 4.38 -16.51
N HIS A 321 8.37 3.24 -16.00
CA HIS A 321 9.17 3.11 -14.80
C HIS A 321 10.49 2.41 -15.13
N GLN A 322 11.61 3.03 -14.76
CA GLN A 322 12.95 2.49 -14.96
C GLN A 322 13.93 3.01 -13.91
N GLY A 323 15.00 2.26 -13.67
CA GLY A 323 16.10 2.66 -12.80
C GLY A 323 15.93 2.28 -11.31
N PRO A 324 16.90 2.67 -10.46
CA PRO A 324 17.10 2.12 -9.11
C PRO A 324 16.02 2.48 -8.06
N GLY A 325 15.02 3.31 -8.40
CA GLY A 325 13.88 3.63 -7.54
C GLY A 325 12.52 3.15 -8.07
N ALA A 326 12.47 2.57 -9.28
CA ALA A 326 11.22 2.20 -9.94
C ALA A 326 10.42 1.17 -9.14
N VAL A 327 11.09 0.16 -8.59
CA VAL A 327 10.45 -0.89 -7.77
C VAL A 327 9.80 -0.28 -6.52
N ALA A 328 10.51 0.60 -5.81
CA ALA A 328 9.99 1.28 -4.63
C ALA A 328 8.82 2.21 -4.97
N GLY A 329 8.92 2.98 -6.06
CA GLY A 329 7.84 3.87 -6.51
C GLY A 329 6.56 3.11 -6.90
N ILE A 330 6.70 1.97 -7.58
CA ILE A 330 5.56 1.08 -7.89
C ILE A 330 5.00 0.46 -6.61
N ALA A 331 5.86 0.00 -5.69
CA ALA A 331 5.41 -0.58 -4.42
C ALA A 331 4.61 0.43 -3.58
N GLU A 332 5.08 1.67 -3.48
CA GLU A 332 4.37 2.77 -2.84
C GLU A 332 3.08 3.10 -3.58
N GLY A 333 3.08 3.18 -4.91
CA GLY A 333 1.86 3.37 -5.70
C GLY A 333 0.84 2.25 -5.52
N LEU A 334 1.26 0.99 -5.39
CA LEU A 334 0.34 -0.12 -5.17
C LEU A 334 -0.21 -0.17 -3.74
N ALA A 335 0.42 0.52 -2.77
CA ALA A 335 0.04 0.47 -1.36
C ALA A 335 -1.41 0.93 -1.10
N ALA A 336 -1.84 2.03 -1.72
CA ALA A 336 -3.19 2.59 -1.62
C ALA A 336 -3.99 2.48 -2.92
N LEU A 337 -3.63 1.56 -3.81
CA LEU A 337 -4.40 1.31 -5.02
C LEU A 337 -5.72 0.62 -4.66
N GLU A 338 -6.84 1.26 -5.00
CA GLU A 338 -8.20 0.76 -4.77
C GLU A 338 -8.82 0.26 -6.07
N LEU A 339 -9.85 -0.59 -5.96
CA LEU A 339 -10.71 -0.92 -7.09
C LEU A 339 -11.38 0.35 -7.62
N ALA A 340 -11.31 0.55 -8.93
CA ALA A 340 -11.95 1.65 -9.63
C ALA A 340 -13.46 1.62 -9.33
N PRO A 341 -14.04 2.73 -8.85
CA PRO A 341 -15.44 2.78 -8.49
C PRO A 341 -16.31 2.56 -9.73
N GLU A 342 -17.35 1.74 -9.60
CA GLU A 342 -18.39 1.60 -10.62
C GLU A 342 -18.88 3.01 -11.02
N ALA A 343 -18.93 3.31 -12.33
CA ALA A 343 -19.18 4.64 -12.89
C ALA A 343 -20.49 5.33 -12.43
N GLY A 344 -21.37 4.68 -11.65
CA GLY A 344 -22.57 5.28 -11.05
C GLY A 344 -22.53 5.53 -9.53
N ARG A 345 -21.58 4.95 -8.77
CA ARG A 345 -21.63 4.97 -7.29
C ARG A 345 -21.11 6.30 -6.72
N ARG A 346 -20.20 6.97 -7.41
CA ARG A 346 -19.63 8.26 -6.97
C ARG A 346 -20.63 9.42 -7.12
N GLN A 347 -21.42 9.42 -8.20
CA GLN A 347 -22.49 10.41 -8.42
C GLN A 347 -23.56 10.35 -7.32
N GLN A 348 -23.99 9.15 -6.91
CA GLN A 348 -24.95 8.99 -5.81
C GLN A 348 -24.38 9.33 -4.42
N LEU A 349 -23.10 9.06 -4.17
CA LEU A 349 -22.43 9.43 -2.91
C LEU A 349 -22.18 10.94 -2.81
N GLU A 350 -21.79 11.58 -3.91
CA GLU A 350 -21.65 13.04 -4.01
C GLU A 350 -23.00 13.75 -3.96
N GLU A 351 -24.06 13.20 -4.54
CA GLU A 351 -25.44 13.71 -4.40
C GLU A 351 -25.97 13.55 -2.97
N ARG A 352 -25.69 12.43 -2.28
CA ARG A 352 -26.06 12.22 -0.88
C ARG A 352 -25.25 13.10 0.08
N ALA A 353 -23.94 13.27 -0.15
CA ALA A 353 -23.08 14.15 0.64
C ALA A 353 -23.38 15.64 0.38
N GLY A 354 -23.69 16.00 -0.87
CA GLY A 354 -24.17 17.33 -1.24
C GLY A 354 -25.55 17.64 -0.64
N SER A 355 -26.43 16.65 -0.55
CA SER A 355 -27.74 16.78 0.10
C SER A 355 -27.65 17.02 1.61
N SER A 356 -26.61 16.55 2.30
CA SER A 356 -26.46 16.78 3.75
C SER A 356 -25.72 18.07 4.11
N VAL A 357 -24.98 18.67 3.17
CA VAL A 357 -24.16 19.88 3.42
C VAL A 357 -24.83 21.16 2.91
N VAL A 358 -25.88 21.08 2.08
CA VAL A 358 -26.61 22.26 1.58
C VAL A 358 -27.66 22.74 2.59
N ARG A 359 -27.18 23.34 3.68
CA ARG A 359 -27.95 24.29 4.49
C ARG A 359 -27.08 25.48 4.88
N ALA A 360 -26.51 26.17 3.89
CA ALA A 360 -25.97 27.52 4.06
C ALA A 360 -25.79 28.25 2.71
N GLY A 361 -26.37 29.46 2.61
CA GLY A 361 -25.87 30.53 1.73
C GLY A 361 -26.47 30.65 0.33
N GLU A 362 -27.44 31.54 0.16
CA GLU A 362 -28.05 31.93 -1.13
C GLU A 362 -27.09 32.66 -2.10
N ALA A 363 -26.00 33.23 -1.59
CA ALA A 363 -24.99 33.93 -2.39
C ALA A 363 -24.06 32.99 -3.20
N ALA A 364 -23.76 31.80 -2.69
CA ALA A 364 -22.92 30.80 -3.39
C ALA A 364 -23.63 30.19 -4.62
N ARG A 365 -24.98 30.16 -4.59
CA ARG A 365 -25.81 29.62 -5.68
C ARG A 365 -25.68 30.41 -6.98
N ASN A 366 -25.54 31.74 -6.91
CA ASN A 366 -25.42 32.58 -8.10
C ASN A 366 -24.02 32.57 -8.74
N ALA A 367 -22.97 32.32 -7.96
CA ALA A 367 -21.60 32.17 -8.46
C ALA A 367 -21.40 30.80 -9.15
N ALA A 368 -21.88 29.72 -8.54
CA ALA A 368 -21.81 28.36 -9.11
C ALA A 368 -22.59 28.24 -10.43
N ARG A 369 -23.74 28.93 -10.56
CA ARG A 369 -24.56 28.92 -11.79
C ARG A 369 -23.92 29.70 -12.94
N ARG A 370 -23.05 30.68 -12.63
CA ARG A 370 -22.32 31.47 -13.65
C ARG A 370 -21.11 30.70 -14.19
N ILE A 371 -20.37 30.01 -13.31
CA ILE A 371 -19.25 29.14 -13.70
C ILE A 371 -19.73 27.94 -14.53
N ARG A 372 -20.91 27.38 -14.22
CA ARG A 372 -21.49 26.25 -14.96
C ARG A 372 -22.03 26.60 -16.35
N ARG A 373 -22.27 27.90 -16.65
CA ARG A 373 -22.70 28.36 -17.98
C ARG A 373 -21.53 28.76 -18.90
N SER A 374 -20.31 28.87 -18.37
CA SER A 374 -19.11 29.23 -19.11
C SER A 374 -18.12 28.07 -19.30
N ALA A 375 -18.45 26.88 -18.79
CA ALA A 375 -17.70 25.67 -19.11
C ALA A 375 -18.18 25.16 -20.50
N PRO A 376 -17.27 24.91 -21.46
CA PRO A 376 -17.66 24.24 -22.70
C PRO A 376 -18.31 22.91 -22.32
N GLU A 377 -19.43 22.57 -22.98
CA GLU A 377 -20.09 21.28 -22.82
C GLU A 377 -19.05 20.17 -22.98
N ALA A 378 -18.71 19.54 -21.86
CA ALA A 378 -17.85 18.36 -21.86
C ALA A 378 -18.52 17.32 -22.76
N PRO A 379 -17.79 16.70 -23.70
CA PRO A 379 -18.37 15.71 -24.58
C PRO A 379 -19.05 14.61 -23.75
N GLN A 380 -20.27 14.29 -24.14
CA GLN A 380 -21.07 13.23 -23.56
C GLN A 380 -20.22 11.95 -23.50
N HIS A 381 -20.17 11.34 -22.31
CA HIS A 381 -19.25 10.26 -21.97
C HIS A 381 -19.46 9.07 -22.93
N ALA A 382 -18.54 8.89 -23.88
CA ALA A 382 -18.36 7.59 -24.51
C ALA A 382 -17.97 6.62 -23.39
N GLN A 383 -18.79 5.59 -23.17
CA GLN A 383 -18.41 4.47 -22.31
C GLN A 383 -17.28 3.74 -23.02
N HIS A 384 -16.03 4.07 -22.71
CA HIS A 384 -14.86 3.39 -23.27
C HIS A 384 -14.89 1.94 -22.80
N SER A 385 -15.03 1.01 -23.75
CA SER A 385 -15.03 -0.41 -23.49
C SER A 385 -13.68 -0.81 -22.91
N ALA A 386 -13.68 -1.60 -21.82
CA ALA A 386 -12.44 -2.12 -21.25
C ALA A 386 -11.66 -2.90 -22.31
N PHE A 387 -10.34 -2.68 -22.37
CA PHE A 387 -9.44 -3.24 -23.38
C PHE A 387 -9.79 -2.84 -24.82
N GLY A 388 -10.50 -1.72 -25.01
CA GLY A 388 -10.88 -1.20 -26.32
C GLY A 388 -9.79 -0.39 -27.02
N ASP A 389 -10.22 0.44 -27.98
CA ASP A 389 -9.34 1.13 -28.93
C ASP A 389 -8.26 1.99 -28.26
N ASP A 390 -8.57 2.70 -27.17
CA ASP A 390 -7.58 3.53 -26.45
C ASP A 390 -6.37 2.74 -25.95
N LEU A 391 -6.60 1.52 -25.44
CA LEU A 391 -5.53 0.63 -25.02
C LEU A 391 -4.74 0.15 -26.23
N LEU A 392 -5.43 -0.27 -27.30
CA LEU A 392 -4.80 -0.80 -28.50
C LEU A 392 -3.95 0.27 -29.21
N ASP A 393 -4.43 1.51 -29.29
CA ASP A 393 -3.69 2.67 -29.82
C ASP A 393 -2.43 2.93 -29.00
N LYS A 394 -2.52 2.83 -27.67
CA LYS A 394 -1.35 2.94 -26.80
C LYS A 394 -0.36 1.80 -26.98
N LEU A 395 -0.81 0.57 -27.17
CA LEU A 395 0.06 -0.58 -27.41
C LEU A 395 0.69 -0.52 -28.81
N ALA A 396 -0.01 0.02 -29.81
CA ALA A 396 0.48 0.25 -31.15
C ALA A 396 1.70 1.17 -31.17
N ALA A 397 1.74 2.18 -30.30
CA ALA A 397 2.89 3.08 -30.16
C ALA A 397 4.18 2.35 -29.73
N THR A 398 4.06 1.22 -29.04
CA THR A 398 5.18 0.42 -28.49
C THR A 398 5.25 -1.00 -29.06
N ARG A 399 4.74 -1.18 -30.29
CA ARG A 399 4.65 -2.48 -30.94
C ARG A 399 5.98 -3.24 -30.95
N HIS A 400 5.94 -4.50 -30.50
CA HIS A 400 7.05 -5.46 -30.45
C HIS A 400 8.28 -5.02 -29.64
N ARG A 401 8.14 -4.08 -28.68
CA ARG A 401 9.26 -3.65 -27.82
C ARG A 401 9.52 -4.54 -26.61
N GLY A 402 8.71 -5.58 -26.41
CA GLY A 402 8.96 -6.70 -25.49
C GLY A 402 7.68 -7.36 -24.98
N PRO A 403 7.71 -8.06 -23.82
CA PRO A 403 6.59 -8.86 -23.35
C PRO A 403 5.43 -8.00 -22.86
N LEU A 404 4.21 -8.47 -23.12
CA LEU A 404 2.96 -7.92 -22.60
C LEU A 404 2.42 -8.88 -21.54
N VAL A 405 2.29 -8.41 -20.30
CA VAL A 405 1.75 -9.19 -19.18
C VAL A 405 0.45 -8.55 -18.70
N ALA A 406 -0.63 -9.30 -18.65
CA ALA A 406 -1.93 -8.86 -18.19
C ALA A 406 -2.33 -9.61 -16.91
N VAL A 407 -2.59 -8.86 -15.84
CA VAL A 407 -3.15 -9.37 -14.58
C VAL A 407 -4.58 -8.88 -14.46
N LEU A 408 -5.54 -9.80 -14.52
CA LEU A 408 -6.94 -9.50 -14.78
C LEU A 408 -7.84 -10.07 -13.67
N GLY A 409 -8.99 -9.45 -13.45
CA GLY A 409 -10.10 -10.08 -12.74
C GLY A 409 -10.90 -10.98 -13.69
N VAL A 410 -12.08 -11.42 -13.27
CA VAL A 410 -13.00 -12.16 -14.15
C VAL A 410 -13.49 -11.24 -15.26
N ILE A 411 -13.10 -11.54 -16.50
CA ILE A 411 -13.49 -10.79 -17.70
C ILE A 411 -14.63 -11.48 -18.44
N THR A 412 -15.40 -10.68 -19.19
CA THR A 412 -16.45 -11.21 -20.08
C THR A 412 -15.85 -11.86 -21.33
N ILE A 413 -16.68 -12.60 -22.08
CA ILE A 413 -16.26 -13.19 -23.36
C ILE A 413 -15.91 -12.10 -24.38
N GLU A 414 -16.64 -10.97 -24.37
CA GLU A 414 -16.39 -9.84 -25.26
C GLU A 414 -15.07 -9.14 -24.92
N GLU A 415 -14.82 -8.92 -23.63
CA GLU A 415 -13.54 -8.38 -23.14
C GLU A 415 -12.36 -9.30 -23.45
N ALA A 416 -12.54 -10.63 -23.35
CA ALA A 416 -11.51 -11.58 -23.75
C ALA A 416 -11.18 -11.49 -25.24
N ARG A 417 -12.17 -11.21 -26.10
CA ARG A 417 -11.95 -10.97 -27.54
C ARG A 417 -11.30 -9.62 -27.81
N ALA A 418 -11.67 -8.57 -27.07
CA ALA A 418 -11.03 -7.26 -27.18
C ALA A 418 -9.55 -7.32 -26.75
N LEU A 419 -9.25 -8.03 -25.66
CA LEU A 419 -7.88 -8.23 -25.22
C LEU A 419 -7.11 -9.18 -26.15
N ALA A 420 -7.78 -10.12 -26.80
CA ALA A 420 -7.14 -11.07 -27.71
C ALA A 420 -6.32 -10.36 -28.81
N SER A 421 -6.83 -9.27 -29.40
CA SER A 421 -6.10 -8.49 -30.42
C SER A 421 -4.85 -7.79 -29.89
N ALA A 422 -4.73 -7.61 -28.57
CA ALA A 422 -3.54 -7.00 -28.00
C ALA A 422 -2.29 -7.92 -28.09
N SER A 423 -2.44 -9.23 -28.40
CA SER A 423 -1.29 -10.13 -28.57
C SER A 423 -0.38 -9.73 -29.72
N ASP A 424 -0.92 -9.14 -30.78
CA ASP A 424 -0.20 -8.71 -31.98
C ASP A 424 0.79 -7.56 -31.73
N TYR A 425 0.71 -6.92 -30.56
CA TYR A 425 1.57 -5.80 -30.17
C TYR A 425 2.71 -6.20 -29.24
N GLY A 426 2.63 -7.34 -28.56
CA GLY A 426 3.70 -7.87 -27.72
C GLY A 426 4.74 -8.69 -28.52
N SER A 427 5.91 -8.93 -27.95
CA SER A 427 6.81 -10.00 -28.44
C SER A 427 6.40 -11.38 -27.91
N ALA A 428 5.84 -11.40 -26.70
CA ALA A 428 5.19 -12.53 -26.06
C ALA A 428 4.10 -11.99 -25.13
N SER A 429 2.95 -12.64 -25.11
CA SER A 429 1.76 -12.13 -24.41
C SER A 429 1.30 -13.13 -23.35
N TYR A 430 1.23 -12.68 -22.10
CA TYR A 430 0.92 -13.49 -20.92
C TYR A 430 -0.29 -12.94 -20.21
N ALA A 431 -1.23 -13.80 -19.82
CA ALA A 431 -2.43 -13.39 -19.08
C ALA A 431 -2.66 -14.25 -17.83
N ILE A 432 -2.95 -13.60 -16.71
CA ILE A 432 -3.34 -14.26 -15.46
C ILE A 432 -4.71 -13.73 -15.06
N ILE A 433 -5.71 -14.60 -15.04
CA ILE A 433 -7.07 -14.29 -14.57
C ILE A 433 -7.19 -14.70 -13.10
N ALA A 434 -7.25 -13.73 -12.20
CA ALA A 434 -7.50 -13.95 -10.77
C ALA A 434 -9.00 -14.15 -10.52
N SER A 435 -9.38 -15.33 -10.03
CA SER A 435 -10.77 -15.71 -9.77
C SER A 435 -10.86 -16.66 -8.58
N GLU A 436 -11.88 -16.53 -7.73
CA GLU A 436 -12.15 -17.51 -6.67
C GLU A 436 -12.38 -18.92 -7.24
N ARG A 437 -12.92 -19.01 -8.46
CA ARG A 437 -13.20 -20.26 -9.18
C ARG A 437 -12.51 -20.25 -10.54
N PRO A 438 -11.25 -20.70 -10.63
CA PRO A 438 -10.48 -20.64 -11.87
C PRO A 438 -11.10 -21.48 -13.01
N ALA A 439 -11.90 -22.50 -12.68
CA ALA A 439 -12.61 -23.33 -13.67
C ALA A 439 -13.64 -22.54 -14.49
N ASP A 440 -14.22 -21.47 -13.94
CA ASP A 440 -15.26 -20.68 -14.61
C ASP A 440 -14.68 -19.81 -15.74
N ALA A 441 -13.37 -19.55 -15.72
CA ALA A 441 -12.67 -18.73 -16.71
C ALA A 441 -12.23 -19.52 -17.97
N GLN A 442 -12.57 -20.81 -18.08
CA GLN A 442 -12.04 -21.69 -19.13
C GLN A 442 -12.35 -21.22 -20.55
N ARG A 443 -13.53 -20.61 -20.78
CA ARG A 443 -13.92 -20.10 -22.11
C ARG A 443 -13.08 -18.88 -22.50
N GLN A 444 -12.86 -17.98 -21.56
CA GLN A 444 -12.04 -16.78 -21.73
C GLN A 444 -10.57 -17.17 -21.98
N LEU A 445 -10.05 -18.13 -21.21
CA LEU A 445 -8.70 -18.68 -21.42
C LEU A 445 -8.54 -19.30 -22.81
N ALA A 446 -9.55 -20.03 -23.30
CA ALA A 446 -9.51 -20.61 -24.64
C ALA A 446 -9.42 -19.53 -25.73
N ILE A 447 -10.20 -18.44 -25.61
CA ILE A 447 -10.16 -17.31 -26.55
C ILE A 447 -8.79 -16.65 -26.56
N LEU A 448 -8.21 -16.39 -25.38
CA LEU A 448 -6.88 -15.76 -25.28
C LEU A 448 -5.80 -16.68 -25.87
N ARG A 449 -5.83 -17.98 -25.57
CA ARG A 449 -4.85 -18.95 -26.09
C ARG A 449 -4.93 -19.11 -27.61
N ASP A 450 -6.13 -19.12 -28.19
CA ASP A 450 -6.34 -19.17 -29.64
C ASP A 450 -5.73 -17.94 -30.34
N ALA A 451 -5.73 -16.79 -29.66
CA ALA A 451 -5.07 -15.56 -30.11
C ALA A 451 -3.57 -15.47 -29.78
N GLY A 452 -2.94 -16.55 -29.30
CA GLY A 452 -1.51 -16.61 -29.02
C GLY A 452 -1.09 -16.12 -27.64
N TRP A 453 -2.02 -15.92 -26.70
CA TRP A 453 -1.67 -15.61 -25.30
C TRP A 453 -1.32 -16.88 -24.52
N HIS A 454 -0.26 -16.81 -23.73
CA HIS A 454 -0.02 -17.73 -22.63
C HIS A 454 -0.93 -17.33 -21.46
N ALA A 455 -2.13 -17.94 -21.38
CA ALA A 455 -3.15 -17.56 -20.39
C ALA A 455 -3.37 -18.66 -19.33
N THR A 456 -3.50 -18.26 -18.06
CA THR A 456 -3.85 -19.14 -16.94
C THR A 456 -4.83 -18.45 -15.97
N ALA A 457 -5.57 -19.23 -15.18
CA ALA A 457 -6.41 -18.72 -14.10
C ALA A 457 -5.87 -19.15 -12.74
N ALA A 458 -5.91 -18.25 -11.76
CA ALA A 458 -5.39 -18.47 -10.42
C ALA A 458 -6.41 -18.06 -9.36
N SER A 459 -6.48 -18.85 -8.28
CA SER A 459 -7.25 -18.48 -7.09
C SER A 459 -6.38 -17.69 -6.11
N PRO A 460 -6.98 -16.92 -5.18
CA PRO A 460 -6.22 -16.21 -4.14
C PRO A 460 -5.34 -17.12 -3.27
N ALA A 461 -5.66 -18.41 -3.20
CA ALA A 461 -4.87 -19.41 -2.48
C ALA A 461 -3.70 -19.99 -3.28
N ALA A 462 -3.65 -19.73 -4.60
CA ALA A 462 -2.58 -20.23 -5.46
C ALA A 462 -1.26 -19.48 -5.19
N GLN A 463 -0.15 -20.22 -5.17
CA GLN A 463 1.18 -19.63 -5.05
C GLN A 463 1.59 -18.99 -6.38
N LEU A 464 1.80 -17.68 -6.37
CA LEU A 464 2.14 -16.91 -7.56
C LEU A 464 3.39 -17.44 -8.30
N PRO A 465 4.50 -17.82 -7.66
CA PRO A 465 5.66 -18.36 -8.37
C PRO A 465 5.34 -19.63 -9.18
N THR A 466 4.44 -20.48 -8.69
CA THR A 466 3.97 -21.68 -9.40
C THR A 466 3.09 -21.33 -10.59
N VAL A 467 2.18 -20.37 -10.43
CA VAL A 467 1.33 -19.86 -11.52
C VAL A 467 2.20 -19.26 -12.63
N TRP A 468 3.19 -18.46 -12.23
CA TRP A 468 4.16 -17.85 -13.13
C TRP A 468 4.98 -18.89 -13.89
N ALA A 469 5.52 -19.90 -13.20
CA ALA A 469 6.25 -21.00 -13.83
C ALA A 469 5.42 -21.75 -14.89
N GLY A 470 4.11 -21.93 -14.63
CA GLY A 470 3.19 -22.59 -15.55
C GLY A 470 2.93 -21.83 -16.84
N LEU A 471 3.07 -20.50 -16.86
CA LEU A 471 2.83 -19.68 -18.04
C LEU A 471 3.81 -20.00 -19.19
N GLY A 472 5.06 -20.33 -18.88
CA GLY A 472 6.09 -20.66 -19.88
C GLY A 472 6.00 -22.08 -20.47
N THR A 473 5.15 -22.96 -19.92
CA THR A 473 5.02 -24.36 -20.33
C THR A 473 3.72 -24.67 -21.08
N ALA A 474 2.90 -23.65 -21.33
CA ALA A 474 1.52 -23.76 -21.80
C ALA A 474 1.32 -24.17 -23.28
N ASP A 475 2.23 -24.98 -23.83
CA ASP A 475 2.00 -25.79 -25.05
C ASP A 475 1.39 -27.18 -24.71
N GLY A 476 0.94 -27.41 -23.47
CA GLY A 476 0.28 -28.66 -23.05
C GLY A 476 -0.87 -28.44 -22.06
N PRO A 477 -1.86 -29.37 -21.99
CA PRO A 477 -3.01 -29.22 -21.11
C PRO A 477 -2.58 -29.13 -19.64
N ALA A 478 -3.25 -28.26 -18.89
CA ALA A 478 -2.94 -27.91 -17.50
C ALA A 478 -2.67 -29.15 -16.61
N PRO A 479 -1.68 -29.08 -15.70
CA PRO A 479 -1.49 -30.15 -14.72
C PRO A 479 -2.72 -30.21 -13.82
N ALA A 480 -3.42 -31.34 -13.86
CA ALA A 480 -4.47 -31.67 -12.91
C ALA A 480 -3.90 -31.59 -11.49
N GLY A 481 -4.62 -30.90 -10.60
CA GLY A 481 -4.22 -30.69 -9.22
C GLY A 481 -3.83 -32.00 -8.54
N THR A 482 -2.57 -32.10 -8.14
CA THR A 482 -2.11 -33.12 -7.20
C THR A 482 -2.78 -32.81 -5.87
N SER A 483 -3.82 -33.58 -5.56
CA SER A 483 -4.32 -33.68 -4.19
C SER A 483 -3.15 -34.12 -3.29
N PRO A 484 -3.00 -33.57 -2.08
CA PRO A 484 -1.98 -34.04 -1.17
C PRO A 484 -2.32 -35.49 -0.79
N THR A 485 -1.51 -36.43 -1.26
CA THR A 485 -1.48 -37.79 -0.75
C THR A 485 -1.33 -37.70 0.76
N ALA A 486 -2.40 -38.00 1.48
CA ALA A 486 -2.39 -38.15 2.91
C ALA A 486 -1.42 -39.28 3.25
N THR A 487 -0.20 -38.92 3.66
CA THR A 487 0.76 -39.83 4.25
C THR A 487 0.15 -40.34 5.54
N ARG A 488 -0.47 -41.53 5.46
CA ARG A 488 -0.99 -42.28 6.59
C ARG A 488 0.14 -42.45 7.62
N PRO A 489 -0.03 -42.04 8.88
CA PRO A 489 0.98 -42.28 9.90
C PRO A 489 1.13 -43.80 10.12
N PRO A 490 2.35 -44.31 10.35
CA PRO A 490 2.54 -45.73 10.66
C PRO A 490 1.84 -46.07 11.99
N ALA A 491 1.14 -47.21 11.98
CA ALA A 491 0.45 -47.74 13.15
C ALA A 491 1.41 -47.96 14.33
N PRO A 492 0.97 -47.74 15.58
CA PRO A 492 1.81 -48.00 16.74
C PRO A 492 2.02 -49.51 16.93
N HIS A 493 3.29 -49.95 16.90
CA HIS A 493 3.69 -51.27 17.37
C HIS A 493 3.31 -51.44 18.85
N ARG A 494 2.31 -52.28 19.10
CA ARG A 494 2.01 -52.80 20.45
C ARG A 494 2.88 -54.03 20.74
N SER A 495 3.79 -53.82 21.70
CA SER A 495 4.22 -54.72 22.78
C SER A 495 4.65 -56.16 22.48
N SER A 496 5.90 -56.45 22.86
CA SER A 496 6.19 -57.59 23.74
C SER A 496 7.20 -57.14 24.81
N ARG A 497 6.68 -56.76 25.98
CA ARG A 497 7.41 -56.86 27.24
C ARG A 497 7.32 -58.33 27.65
N ASP A 498 8.46 -59.00 27.72
CA ASP A 498 8.57 -60.30 28.36
C ASP A 498 9.49 -60.13 29.58
N THR A 499 8.87 -60.14 30.77
CA THR A 499 9.56 -60.26 32.05
C THR A 499 8.86 -61.37 32.84
N THR A 500 9.49 -62.54 32.81
CA THR A 500 9.73 -63.45 33.93
C THR A 500 8.66 -63.60 35.02
N ARG A 501 8.07 -64.81 35.09
CA ARG A 501 7.92 -65.59 36.34
C ARG A 501 7.68 -67.08 36.03
N GLY A 502 8.50 -67.95 36.64
CA GLY A 502 8.34 -69.41 36.60
C GLY A 502 7.12 -69.92 37.39
N PRO A 503 6.92 -71.25 37.44
CA PRO A 503 7.58 -72.00 38.52
C PRO A 503 8.08 -73.42 38.13
N ALA A 504 9.28 -73.76 38.61
CA ALA A 504 9.73 -75.05 39.15
C ALA A 504 11.25 -74.97 39.37
#